data_AF-A0A0A2SXD1-F1
#
_entry.id   AF-A0A0A2SXD1-F1
#
_cell.length_a   1.000
_cell.length_b   1.000
_cell.length_c   1.000
_cell.angle_alpha   90.00
_cell.angle_beta   90.00
_cell.angle_gamma   90.00
#
_symmetry.space_group_name_H-M   'P 1'
#
loop_
_entity.id
_entity.type
_entity.pdbx_description
1 polymer ?
#
loop_
_entity_poly.entity_id
_entity_poly.type
_entity_poly.pdbx_seq_one_letter_code
_entity_poly.pdbx_strand_id
1 'polypeptide(L)'
;MQRNKKKILMSRILVSLFSWLMLTVVQAAGPLWTIVPASGNNPTQTVPENGTAVVQYIVQNQSGKSKKLVIQSMPGITQTTPCLLAPKGRAGSSCVLNLAINGRALPRSGIHSGPAVCQANPDGTPNPNQCYQPSAINSLNITVVLLSPQ
;
A
#
# COMPACT_ATOMS: atom_id res chain seq x y z
N MET A 1 59.14 -2.71 -18.22
CA MET A 1 58.01 -3.05 -19.12
C MET A 1 56.97 -4.02 -18.52
N GLN A 2 57.37 -5.04 -17.74
CA GLN A 2 56.47 -6.07 -17.15
C GLN A 2 55.45 -5.56 -16.10
N ARG A 3 55.81 -4.55 -15.29
CA ARG A 3 54.96 -4.03 -14.18
C ARG A 3 53.71 -3.27 -14.67
N ASN A 4 53.77 -2.61 -15.83
CA ASN A 4 52.63 -1.89 -16.42
C ASN A 4 51.60 -2.84 -17.04
N LYS A 5 52.05 -3.96 -17.64
CA LYS A 5 51.17 -5.00 -18.20
C LYS A 5 50.31 -5.67 -17.10
N LYS A 6 50.89 -5.93 -15.92
CA LYS A 6 50.16 -6.48 -14.76
C LYS A 6 49.08 -5.52 -14.22
N LYS A 7 49.37 -4.21 -14.15
CA LYS A 7 48.40 -3.19 -13.72
C LYS A 7 47.22 -3.07 -14.68
N ILE A 8 47.49 -3.08 -15.99
CA ILE A 8 46.46 -3.04 -17.03
C ILE A 8 45.59 -4.32 -16.99
N LEU A 9 46.20 -5.50 -16.83
CA LEU A 9 45.47 -6.76 -16.71
C LEU A 9 44.56 -6.78 -15.48
N MET A 10 45.06 -6.34 -14.33
CA MET A 10 44.31 -6.29 -13.07
C MET A 10 43.15 -5.28 -13.15
N SER A 11 43.36 -4.13 -13.81
CA SER A 11 42.30 -3.15 -14.08
C SER A 11 41.21 -3.70 -15.00
N ARG A 12 41.55 -4.48 -16.04
CA ARG A 12 40.55 -5.11 -16.92
C ARG A 12 39.72 -6.17 -16.20
N ILE A 13 40.35 -6.96 -15.32
CA ILE A 13 39.65 -7.95 -14.49
C ILE A 13 38.67 -7.25 -13.54
N LEU A 14 39.11 -6.17 -12.89
CA LEU A 14 38.25 -5.35 -12.03
C LEU A 14 37.06 -4.76 -12.81
N VAL A 15 37.30 -4.16 -13.98
CA VAL A 15 36.23 -3.58 -14.81
C VAL A 15 35.23 -4.65 -15.28
N SER A 16 35.69 -5.85 -15.64
CA SER A 16 34.82 -6.97 -15.99
C SER A 16 33.99 -7.48 -14.80
N LEU A 17 34.57 -7.58 -13.60
CA LEU A 17 33.85 -7.96 -12.38
C LEU A 17 32.79 -6.91 -11.98
N PHE A 18 33.11 -5.62 -12.08
CA PHE A 18 32.15 -4.55 -11.83
C PHE A 18 31.01 -4.52 -12.85
N SER A 19 31.28 -4.85 -14.11
CA SER A 19 30.25 -4.92 -15.16
C SER A 19 29.28 -6.09 -14.95
N TRP A 20 29.73 -7.19 -14.33
CA TRP A 20 28.90 -8.36 -14.04
C TRP A 20 27.94 -8.15 -12.85
N LEU A 21 28.32 -7.31 -11.89
CA LEU A 21 27.52 -7.02 -10.69
C LEU A 21 26.25 -6.20 -10.97
N MET A 22 26.18 -5.52 -12.13
CA MET A 22 25.06 -4.64 -12.49
C MET A 22 23.85 -5.36 -13.12
N LEU A 23 23.88 -6.69 -13.31
CA LEU A 23 22.79 -7.45 -13.93
C LEU A 23 21.74 -8.00 -12.93
N THR A 24 21.73 -7.51 -11.69
CA THR A 24 20.72 -7.95 -10.70
C THR A 24 19.39 -7.23 -10.97
N VAL A 25 18.58 -7.81 -11.86
CA VAL A 25 17.16 -7.45 -11.95
C VAL A 25 16.50 -7.95 -10.65
N VAL A 26 16.23 -7.03 -9.72
CA VAL A 26 15.43 -7.33 -8.53
C VAL A 26 14.00 -7.61 -8.99
N GLN A 27 13.68 -8.87 -9.21
CA GLN A 27 12.30 -9.29 -9.41
C GLN A 27 11.66 -9.42 -8.02
N ALA A 28 11.12 -8.31 -7.51
CA ALA A 28 10.31 -8.35 -6.31
C ALA A 28 9.07 -9.22 -6.58
N ALA A 29 8.83 -10.22 -5.72
CA ALA A 29 7.60 -11.00 -5.79
C ALA A 29 6.39 -10.05 -5.73
N GLY A 30 5.35 -10.33 -6.53
CA GLY A 30 4.12 -9.52 -6.55
C GLY A 30 3.47 -9.40 -5.17
N PRO A 31 2.56 -8.43 -4.98
CA PRO A 31 1.98 -8.17 -3.67
C PRO A 31 1.19 -9.38 -3.16
N LEU A 32 1.28 -9.67 -1.86
CA LEU A 32 0.60 -10.81 -1.24
C LEU A 32 -0.92 -10.65 -1.17
N TRP A 33 -1.43 -9.44 -1.40
CA TRP A 33 -2.84 -9.14 -1.61
C TRP A 33 -3.01 -7.94 -2.54
N THR A 34 -4.14 -7.86 -3.23
CA THR A 34 -4.51 -6.73 -4.08
C THR A 34 -5.61 -5.91 -3.42
N ILE A 35 -5.66 -4.60 -3.71
CA ILE A 35 -6.62 -3.66 -3.12
C ILE A 35 -7.22 -2.85 -4.27
N VAL A 36 -8.52 -2.99 -4.48
CA VAL A 36 -9.25 -2.29 -5.56
C VAL A 36 -10.54 -1.71 -5.00
N PRO A 37 -11.05 -0.57 -5.50
CA PRO A 37 -12.33 -0.04 -5.06
C PRO A 37 -13.44 -1.08 -5.26
N ALA A 38 -14.37 -1.18 -4.32
CA ALA A 38 -15.54 -2.02 -4.50
C ALA A 38 -16.43 -1.47 -5.62
N SER A 39 -17.21 -2.35 -6.26
CA SER A 39 -18.14 -1.93 -7.33
C SER A 39 -19.05 -0.80 -6.82
N GLY A 40 -19.18 0.28 -7.59
CA GLY A 40 -19.96 1.47 -7.24
C GLY A 40 -19.36 2.37 -6.16
N ASN A 41 -18.19 2.05 -5.59
CA ASN A 41 -17.50 2.93 -4.65
C ASN A 41 -16.49 3.83 -5.38
N ASN A 42 -16.48 5.11 -5.00
CA ASN A 42 -15.52 6.08 -5.52
C ASN A 42 -14.50 6.43 -4.42
N PRO A 43 -13.20 6.12 -4.60
CA PRO A 43 -12.17 6.49 -3.63
C PRO A 43 -11.81 7.98 -3.70
N THR A 44 -12.32 8.72 -4.70
CA THR A 44 -12.14 10.17 -4.85
C THR A 44 -13.42 10.92 -4.49
N GLN A 45 -13.44 11.67 -3.39
CA GLN A 45 -14.63 12.40 -2.97
C GLN A 45 -14.32 13.66 -2.15
N THR A 46 -15.28 14.59 -2.13
CA THR A 46 -15.25 15.77 -1.27
C THR A 46 -16.08 15.52 -0.03
N VAL A 47 -15.51 15.75 1.15
CA VAL A 47 -16.17 15.55 2.44
C VAL A 47 -16.24 16.91 3.16
N PRO A 48 -17.43 17.36 3.59
CA PRO A 48 -17.56 18.55 4.42
C PRO A 48 -16.79 18.41 5.74
N GLU A 49 -16.23 19.51 6.26
CA GLU A 49 -15.48 19.49 7.53
C GLU A 49 -16.33 18.94 8.69
N ASN A 50 -17.64 19.15 8.71
CA ASN A 50 -18.55 18.60 9.72
C ASN A 50 -19.22 17.28 9.29
N GLY A 51 -18.86 16.74 8.13
CA GLY A 51 -19.50 15.59 7.51
C GLY A 51 -18.77 14.27 7.77
N THR A 52 -19.39 13.19 7.30
CA THR A 52 -18.83 11.84 7.31
C THR A 52 -19.04 11.18 5.96
N ALA A 53 -18.18 10.25 5.60
CA ALA A 53 -18.33 9.45 4.38
C ALA A 53 -17.81 8.03 4.61
N VAL A 54 -18.06 7.16 3.63
CA VAL A 54 -17.59 5.78 3.64
C VAL A 54 -16.96 5.46 2.29
N VAL A 55 -15.83 4.76 2.30
CA VAL A 55 -15.20 4.20 1.10
C VAL A 55 -14.94 2.73 1.32
N GLN A 56 -15.29 1.91 0.34
CA GLN A 56 -15.06 0.46 0.39
C GLN A 56 -14.07 0.02 -0.68
N TYR A 57 -13.17 -0.86 -0.27
CA TYR A 57 -12.25 -1.58 -1.14
C TYR A 57 -12.50 -3.09 -1.06
N ILE A 58 -12.28 -3.79 -2.15
CA ILE A 58 -12.11 -5.25 -2.16
C ILE A 58 -10.63 -5.55 -1.98
N VAL A 59 -10.33 -6.32 -0.93
CA VAL A 59 -8.99 -6.87 -0.72
C VAL A 59 -9.03 -8.35 -1.06
N GLN A 60 -8.10 -8.80 -1.91
CA GLN A 60 -8.03 -10.19 -2.35
C GLN A 60 -6.67 -10.77 -2.02
N ASN A 61 -6.66 -11.91 -1.32
CA ASN A 61 -5.44 -12.62 -0.98
C ASN A 61 -4.83 -13.26 -2.22
N GLN A 62 -3.55 -12.99 -2.45
CA GLN A 62 -2.75 -13.59 -3.53
C GLN A 62 -1.80 -14.67 -3.00
N SER A 63 -1.76 -14.89 -1.68
CA SER A 63 -0.87 -15.86 -1.03
C SER A 63 -1.60 -17.15 -0.61
N GLY A 64 -0.84 -18.22 -0.44
CA GLY A 64 -1.35 -19.50 0.10
C GLY A 64 -1.57 -19.51 1.62
N LYS A 65 -1.42 -18.38 2.31
CA LYS A 65 -1.59 -18.26 3.77
C LYS A 65 -2.73 -17.31 4.10
N SER A 66 -3.46 -17.59 5.18
CA SER A 66 -4.45 -16.66 5.70
C SER A 66 -3.80 -15.33 6.10
N LYS A 67 -4.58 -14.24 6.02
CA LYS A 67 -4.15 -12.90 6.38
C LYS A 67 -5.15 -12.25 7.32
N LYS A 68 -4.62 -11.43 8.23
CA LYS A 68 -5.39 -10.48 9.03
C LYS A 68 -4.82 -9.12 8.69
N LEU A 69 -5.61 -8.28 8.05
CA LEU A 69 -5.14 -7.04 7.47
C LEU A 69 -5.77 -5.83 8.16
N VAL A 70 -4.92 -4.87 8.49
CA VAL A 70 -5.25 -3.59 9.13
C VAL A 70 -4.61 -2.43 8.37
N ILE A 71 -5.22 -1.25 8.37
CA ILE A 71 -4.61 -0.06 7.76
C ILE A 71 -3.51 0.52 8.64
N GLN A 72 -2.53 1.19 8.04
CA GLN A 72 -1.73 2.16 8.78
C GLN A 72 -2.64 3.29 9.29
N SER A 73 -2.28 3.87 10.44
CA SER A 73 -3.03 4.98 11.01
C SER A 73 -3.08 6.15 10.02
N MET A 74 -4.29 6.66 9.78
CA MET A 74 -4.55 7.76 8.86
C MET A 74 -5.50 8.75 9.55
N PRO A 75 -5.13 10.04 9.71
CA PRO A 75 -5.98 11.02 10.37
C PRO A 75 -7.37 11.10 9.72
N GLY A 76 -8.42 11.00 10.55
CA GLY A 76 -9.81 11.06 10.11
C GLY A 76 -10.33 9.84 9.34
N ILE A 77 -9.51 8.80 9.15
CA ILE A 77 -9.90 7.56 8.47
C ILE A 77 -9.81 6.41 9.47
N THR A 78 -10.86 5.60 9.56
CA THR A 78 -10.90 4.43 10.44
C THR A 78 -11.39 3.21 9.69
N GLN A 79 -10.60 2.15 9.76
CA GLN A 79 -11.08 0.83 9.34
C GLN A 79 -12.05 0.30 10.40
N THR A 80 -13.29 0.06 9.99
CA THR A 80 -14.36 -0.36 10.90
C THR A 80 -14.17 -1.78 11.42
N THR A 81 -13.64 -2.69 10.60
CA THR A 81 -13.34 -4.08 10.98
C THR A 81 -12.06 -4.58 10.30
N PRO A 82 -11.20 -5.35 11.02
CA PRO A 82 -10.08 -6.04 10.40
C PRO A 82 -10.53 -6.90 9.21
N CYS A 83 -9.72 -6.90 8.15
CA CYS A 83 -9.99 -7.73 6.99
C CYS A 83 -9.36 -9.11 7.20
N LEU A 84 -10.19 -10.14 7.33
CA LEU A 84 -9.76 -11.52 7.50
C LEU A 84 -9.85 -12.23 6.14
N LEU A 85 -8.73 -12.79 5.69
CA LEU A 85 -8.64 -13.47 4.41
C LEU A 85 -8.20 -14.91 4.60
N ALA A 86 -8.97 -15.84 4.03
CA ALA A 86 -8.53 -17.22 3.83
C ALA A 86 -7.41 -17.28 2.76
N PRO A 87 -6.70 -18.41 2.63
CA PRO A 87 -5.74 -18.61 1.56
C PRO A 87 -6.35 -18.39 0.17
N LYS A 88 -5.53 -17.96 -0.80
CA LYS A 88 -5.95 -17.77 -2.19
C LYS A 88 -6.73 -18.97 -2.73
N GLY A 89 -7.85 -18.70 -3.40
CA GLY A 89 -8.70 -19.72 -4.02
C GLY A 89 -9.66 -20.43 -3.06
N ARG A 90 -9.65 -20.09 -1.77
CA ARG A 90 -10.64 -20.57 -0.79
C ARG A 90 -11.79 -19.58 -0.66
N ALA A 91 -12.94 -20.07 -0.18
CA ALA A 91 -14.02 -19.21 0.27
C ALA A 91 -13.51 -18.25 1.37
N GLY A 92 -13.85 -16.97 1.27
CA GLY A 92 -13.31 -15.93 2.15
C GLY A 92 -11.87 -15.50 1.81
N SER A 93 -11.34 -15.84 0.63
CA SER A 93 -10.05 -15.29 0.17
C SER A 93 -10.10 -13.81 -0.22
N SER A 94 -11.29 -13.20 -0.13
CA SER A 94 -11.52 -11.76 -0.27
C SER A 94 -12.31 -11.22 0.91
N CYS A 95 -12.15 -9.93 1.20
CA CYS A 95 -12.93 -9.17 2.16
C CYS A 95 -13.31 -7.80 1.56
N VAL A 96 -14.31 -7.17 2.17
CA VAL A 96 -14.58 -5.74 1.99
C VAL A 96 -13.86 -4.97 3.09
N LEU A 97 -12.89 -4.15 2.72
CA LEU A 97 -12.26 -3.18 3.60
C LEU A 97 -13.13 -1.92 3.63
N ASN A 98 -13.78 -1.68 4.77
CA ASN A 98 -14.70 -0.56 4.95
C ASN A 98 -14.03 0.56 5.77
N LEU A 99 -13.83 1.71 5.12
CA LEU A 99 -13.19 2.89 5.70
C LEU A 99 -14.24 3.95 6.02
N ALA A 100 -14.41 4.23 7.31
CA ALA A 100 -15.20 5.36 7.78
C ALA A 100 -14.34 6.63 7.76
N ILE A 101 -14.91 7.71 7.26
CA ILE A 101 -14.25 9.01 7.11
C ILE A 101 -14.96 10.02 8.00
N ASN A 102 -14.21 10.71 8.85
CA ASN A 102 -14.68 11.80 9.68
C ASN A 102 -14.03 13.11 9.22
N GLY A 103 -14.82 13.98 8.58
CA GLY A 103 -14.38 15.25 8.04
C GLY A 103 -13.69 16.15 9.05
N ARG A 104 -14.13 16.11 10.32
CA ARG A 104 -13.60 16.98 11.38
C ARG A 104 -12.17 16.62 11.79
N ALA A 105 -11.77 15.38 11.54
CA ALA A 105 -10.46 14.83 11.88
C ALA A 105 -9.54 14.71 10.66
N LEU A 106 -10.01 15.10 9.47
CA LEU A 106 -9.18 15.13 8.26
C LEU A 106 -8.23 16.34 8.29
N PRO A 107 -7.01 16.19 7.73
CA PRO A 107 -6.14 17.34 7.47
C PRO A 107 -6.83 18.33 6.51
N ARG A 108 -6.58 19.64 6.67
CA ARG A 108 -7.10 20.66 5.74
C ARG A 108 -6.64 20.46 4.29
N SER A 109 -5.46 19.87 4.11
CA SER A 109 -4.93 19.51 2.80
C SER A 109 -5.64 18.31 2.18
N GLY A 110 -6.51 17.61 2.90
CA GLY A 110 -7.09 16.35 2.45
C GLY A 110 -6.13 15.16 2.56
N ILE A 111 -6.53 14.05 1.93
CA ILE A 111 -5.78 12.79 1.82
C ILE A 111 -5.64 12.48 0.33
N HIS A 112 -4.45 12.12 -0.15
CA HIS A 112 -4.20 11.88 -1.58
C HIS A 112 -3.41 10.59 -1.85
N SER A 113 -3.39 9.67 -0.89
CA SER A 113 -2.63 8.42 -0.96
C SER A 113 -3.28 7.32 -0.12
N GLY A 114 -2.79 6.09 -0.29
CA GLY A 114 -3.24 4.93 0.48
C GLY A 114 -4.64 4.42 0.07
N PRO A 115 -5.34 3.68 0.95
CA PRO A 115 -4.87 3.24 2.26
C PRO A 115 -3.69 2.25 2.15
N ALA A 116 -2.68 2.39 3.01
CA ALA A 116 -1.68 1.35 3.19
C ALA A 116 -2.28 0.24 4.06
N VAL A 117 -2.52 -0.93 3.47
CA VAL A 117 -3.09 -2.11 4.14
C VAL A 117 -1.96 -3.07 4.47
N CYS A 118 -1.82 -3.36 5.76
CA CYS A 118 -0.71 -4.11 6.32
C CYS A 118 -1.16 -5.42 6.94
N GLN A 119 -0.27 -6.39 6.98
CA GLN A 119 -0.42 -7.55 7.85
C GLN A 119 -0.46 -7.08 9.31
N ALA A 120 -1.45 -7.55 10.07
CA ALA A 120 -1.50 -7.30 11.50
C ALA A 120 -0.45 -8.14 12.23
N ASN A 121 0.25 -7.51 13.16
CA ASN A 121 1.06 -8.15 14.19
C ASN A 121 0.17 -8.93 15.18
N PRO A 122 0.74 -9.79 16.05
CA PRO A 122 -0.02 -10.51 17.07
C PRO A 122 -0.84 -9.61 18.00
N ASP A 123 -0.36 -8.39 18.28
CA ASP A 123 -1.04 -7.36 19.08
C ASP A 123 -2.13 -6.58 18.30
N GLY A 124 -2.30 -6.86 17.01
CA GLY A 124 -3.28 -6.20 16.14
C GLY A 124 -2.76 -4.93 15.46
N THR A 125 -1.53 -4.48 15.74
CA THR A 125 -0.94 -3.30 15.09
C THR A 125 -0.51 -3.59 13.65
N PRO A 126 -0.46 -2.59 12.75
CA PRO A 126 0.03 -2.78 11.39
C PRO A 126 1.53 -3.08 11.37
N ASN A 127 1.94 -4.13 10.66
CA ASN A 127 3.35 -4.41 10.38
C ASN A 127 3.84 -3.53 9.19
N PRO A 128 4.67 -2.49 9.41
CA PRO A 128 5.09 -1.57 8.36
C PRO A 128 5.93 -2.23 7.26
N ASN A 129 6.55 -3.37 7.53
CA ASN A 129 7.36 -4.10 6.55
C ASN A 129 6.52 -5.00 5.63
N GLN A 130 5.21 -5.09 5.86
CA GLN A 130 4.29 -5.94 5.11
C GLN A 130 3.01 -5.19 4.77
N CYS A 131 3.17 -4.04 4.11
CA CYS A 131 2.08 -3.20 3.66
C CYS A 131 2.05 -3.12 2.13
N TYR A 132 0.84 -3.10 1.58
CA TYR A 132 0.59 -2.75 0.19
C TYR A 132 -0.47 -1.67 0.13
N GLN A 133 -0.44 -0.87 -0.92
CA GLN A 133 -1.44 0.16 -1.19
C GLN A 133 -2.05 -0.06 -2.57
N PRO A 134 -3.22 0.51 -2.87
CA PRO A 134 -3.77 0.53 -4.21
C PRO A 134 -2.81 1.15 -5.23
N SER A 135 -3.07 0.92 -6.51
CA SER A 135 -2.45 1.70 -7.58
C SER A 135 -2.80 3.18 -7.45
N ALA A 136 -2.01 4.06 -8.07
CA ALA A 136 -2.22 5.51 -7.98
C ALA A 136 -3.62 5.97 -8.42
N ILE A 137 -4.25 5.29 -9.40
CA ILE A 137 -5.62 5.59 -9.85
C ILE A 137 -6.70 5.17 -8.85
N ASN A 138 -6.38 4.18 -8.01
CA ASN A 138 -7.28 3.61 -7.00
C ASN A 138 -6.96 4.14 -5.59
N SER A 139 -6.04 5.09 -5.47
CA SER A 139 -5.67 5.66 -4.17
C SER A 139 -6.85 6.43 -3.58
N LEU A 140 -6.87 6.50 -2.25
CA LEU A 140 -7.84 7.30 -1.52
C LEU A 140 -7.52 8.78 -1.73
N ASN A 141 -8.49 9.53 -2.27
CA ASN A 141 -8.34 10.94 -2.59
C ASN A 141 -9.52 11.75 -2.02
N ILE A 142 -9.31 12.33 -0.85
CA ILE A 142 -10.34 13.05 -0.10
C ILE A 142 -9.98 14.52 -0.04
N THR A 143 -10.87 15.36 -0.54
CA THR A 143 -10.78 16.83 -0.35
C THR A 143 -11.74 17.25 0.75
N VAL A 144 -11.30 18.18 1.61
CA VAL A 144 -12.15 18.76 2.67
C VAL A 144 -12.73 20.07 2.19
N VAL A 145 -14.05 20.26 2.36
CA VAL A 145 -14.71 21.55 2.09
C VAL A 145 -15.21 22.18 3.39
N LEU A 146 -14.89 23.45 3.60
CA LEU A 146 -15.45 24.23 4.69
C LEU A 146 -16.87 24.64 4.29
N LEU A 147 -17.86 24.27 5.08
CA LEU A 147 -19.17 24.88 4.96
C LEU A 147 -19.10 26.25 5.61
N SER A 148 -19.10 27.31 4.80
CA SER A 148 -19.33 28.66 5.31
C SER A 148 -20.74 28.73 5.90
N PRO A 149 -20.92 29.20 7.15
CA PRO A 149 -22.26 29.50 7.64
C PRO A 149 -22.86 30.61 6.78
N GLN A 150 -24.02 30.34 6.17
CA GLN A 150 -24.88 31.38 5.59
C GLN A 150 -25.58 32.17 6.68
#